data_AF-A0A3C0WIY7-F1
#
_entry.id   AF-A0A3C0WIY7-F1
#
_cell.length_a   1.000
_cell.length_b   1.000
_cell.length_c   1.000
_cell.angle_alpha   90.00
_cell.angle_beta   90.00
_cell.angle_gamma   90.00
#
_symmetry.space_group_name_H-M   'P 1'
#
loop_
_entity.id
_entity.type
_entity.pdbx_description
1 polymer ?
#
loop_
_entity_poly.entity_id
_entity_poly.type
_entity_poly.pdbx_seq_one_letter_code
_entity_poly.pdbx_strand_id
1 'polypeptide(L)'
;SLETPAWALMGKRVRDRCHVGWWAIDMPAEDWISECAEAIENGYTTFKTKARPWFCLENQLEKLCATLPPYFKLDLDFNDFGLDPAQIRPLCKQLEKYEMVAIWESPIRQTDTAGNRELRNHLSTPIAQHVGRPAFETQIRQDICDGFVLEGGVDTAKSYGRMAAEFNKPFWLQWVGSNLGAMYCLHLQAVLSHARWPAIHCNHMFADQFVKEPWVVQNGMAEVIDRPGIGATVDWDIIEKYRIDPMEKPYPHPGLLIRTDFPSGESYHFTHTQQMWDRWWAGELPSFIKGVHTVIVEDDGTEQWQQLRSEAAAQTTYPVPEI
;
A
#
# COMPACT_ATOMS: atom_id res chain seq x y z
N SER A 1 33.18 -1.72 -16.24
CA SER A 1 32.06 -0.85 -15.82
C SER A 1 31.86 0.21 -16.89
N LEU A 2 30.61 0.62 -17.16
CA LEU A 2 30.28 1.62 -18.19
C LEU A 2 30.30 3.07 -17.66
N GLU A 3 30.68 3.29 -16.39
CA GLU A 3 30.77 4.61 -15.74
C GLU A 3 29.54 5.51 -15.99
N THR A 4 28.36 4.90 -16.04
CA THR A 4 27.09 5.56 -16.38
C THR A 4 26.02 5.23 -15.35
N PRO A 5 25.11 6.17 -15.02
CA PRO A 5 24.00 5.91 -14.12
C PRO A 5 23.06 4.84 -14.69
N ALA A 6 22.37 4.13 -13.79
CA ALA A 6 21.52 3.01 -14.16
C ALA A 6 20.39 3.42 -15.13
N TRP A 7 19.80 4.62 -14.96
CA TRP A 7 18.79 5.15 -15.87
C TRP A 7 19.25 5.19 -17.33
N ALA A 8 20.54 5.44 -17.59
CA ALA A 8 21.08 5.54 -18.95
C ALA A 8 21.07 4.18 -19.68
N LEU A 9 21.12 3.07 -18.92
CA LEU A 9 20.96 1.71 -19.42
C LEU A 9 19.47 1.32 -19.57
N MET A 10 18.57 2.02 -18.85
CA MET A 10 17.15 1.73 -18.83
C MET A 10 16.39 2.46 -19.95
N GLY A 11 16.82 3.66 -20.34
CA GLY A 11 16.19 4.41 -21.44
C GLY A 11 16.55 5.89 -21.45
N LYS A 12 15.77 6.67 -22.22
CA LYS A 12 15.91 8.12 -22.25
C LYS A 12 15.34 8.72 -20.95
N ARG A 13 16.15 9.47 -20.21
CA ARG A 13 15.69 10.25 -19.05
C ARG A 13 14.67 11.30 -19.49
N VAL A 14 13.53 11.34 -18.82
CA VAL A 14 12.43 12.27 -19.09
C VAL A 14 12.09 13.16 -17.89
N ARG A 15 12.73 12.96 -16.73
CA ARG A 15 12.62 13.81 -15.54
C ARG A 15 13.86 13.65 -14.65
N ASP A 16 14.10 14.67 -13.83
CA ASP A 16 15.22 14.68 -12.87
C ASP A 16 14.82 14.35 -11.45
N ARG A 17 13.53 14.50 -11.15
CA ARG A 17 12.93 14.23 -9.85
C ARG A 17 11.67 13.39 -10.07
N CYS A 18 11.42 12.42 -9.19
CA CYS A 18 10.28 11.51 -9.31
C CYS A 18 9.35 11.62 -8.11
N HIS A 19 8.05 11.40 -8.33
CA HIS A 19 7.04 11.47 -7.28
C HIS A 19 7.17 10.28 -6.33
N VAL A 20 7.11 10.53 -5.03
CA VAL A 20 7.22 9.49 -4.00
C VAL A 20 6.17 9.73 -2.90
N GLY A 21 5.59 8.65 -2.39
CA GLY A 21 4.57 8.67 -1.36
C GLY A 21 5.06 8.04 -0.06
N TRP A 22 4.54 8.55 1.05
CA TRP A 22 4.68 7.90 2.35
C TRP A 22 3.74 6.70 2.41
N TRP A 23 4.08 5.68 3.17
CA TRP A 23 3.26 4.47 3.27
C TRP A 23 3.18 3.99 4.70
N ALA A 24 1.99 3.66 5.17
CA ALA A 24 1.83 2.87 6.38
C ALA A 24 0.78 1.78 6.18
N ILE A 25 0.84 0.75 7.03
CA ILE A 25 -0.13 -0.34 7.04
C ILE A 25 -1.51 0.16 7.52
N ASP A 26 -2.53 -0.71 7.52
CA ASP A 26 -3.77 -0.42 8.23
C ASP A 26 -3.53 -0.27 9.73
N MET A 27 -3.96 0.85 10.29
CA MET A 27 -3.79 1.22 11.69
C MET A 27 -4.99 2.08 12.15
N PRO A 28 -5.21 2.24 13.47
CA PRO A 28 -6.09 3.27 14.00
C PRO A 28 -5.81 4.67 13.42
N ALA A 29 -6.81 5.54 13.48
CA ALA A 29 -6.73 6.88 12.91
C ALA A 29 -5.63 7.73 13.58
N GLU A 30 -5.45 7.54 14.88
CA GLU A 30 -4.45 8.22 15.70
C GLU A 30 -3.03 7.92 15.21
N ASP A 31 -2.76 6.67 14.84
CA ASP A 31 -1.45 6.27 14.31
C ASP A 31 -1.23 6.82 12.89
N TRP A 32 -2.27 6.81 12.03
CA TRP A 32 -2.18 7.47 10.72
C TRP A 32 -1.94 8.98 10.82
N ILE A 33 -2.49 9.65 11.84
CA ILE A 33 -2.21 11.06 12.10
C ILE A 33 -0.73 11.26 12.43
N SER A 34 -0.16 10.38 13.27
CA SER A 34 1.28 10.41 13.60
C SER A 34 2.15 10.17 12.36
N GLU A 35 1.84 9.13 11.57
CA GLU A 35 2.54 8.81 10.31
C GLU A 35 2.50 9.98 9.33
N CYS A 36 1.34 10.64 9.18
CA CYS A 36 1.22 11.78 8.28
C CYS A 36 1.95 13.02 8.80
N ALA A 37 2.00 13.24 10.11
CA ALA A 37 2.79 14.33 10.69
C ALA A 37 4.29 14.15 10.35
N GLU A 38 4.82 12.93 10.57
CA GLU A 38 6.20 12.59 10.21
C GLU A 38 6.43 12.70 8.69
N ALA A 39 5.49 12.23 7.87
CA ALA A 39 5.58 12.35 6.42
C ALA A 39 5.70 13.82 5.96
N ILE A 40 4.90 14.71 6.54
CA ILE A 40 4.92 16.15 6.24
C ILE A 40 6.25 16.77 6.65
N GLU A 41 6.75 16.45 7.84
CA GLU A 41 8.06 16.91 8.33
C GLU A 41 9.20 16.46 7.41
N ASN A 42 9.07 15.26 6.81
CA ASN A 42 10.02 14.71 5.84
C ASN A 42 9.75 15.12 4.39
N GLY A 43 8.89 16.12 4.16
CA GLY A 43 8.70 16.74 2.84
C GLY A 43 7.79 15.98 1.87
N TYR A 44 7.08 14.95 2.33
CA TYR A 44 6.09 14.23 1.53
C TYR A 44 4.79 15.03 1.42
N THR A 45 4.04 14.76 0.35
CA THR A 45 2.75 15.39 0.07
C THR A 45 1.63 14.37 -0.12
N THR A 46 1.95 13.07 -0.03
CA THR A 46 1.00 11.98 -0.23
C THR A 46 1.25 10.86 0.75
N PHE A 47 0.17 10.18 1.15
CA PHE A 47 0.17 9.03 2.04
C PHE A 47 -0.68 7.92 1.46
N LYS A 48 -0.07 6.77 1.22
CA LYS A 48 -0.76 5.53 0.86
C LYS A 48 -0.97 4.67 2.09
N THR A 49 -2.20 4.21 2.29
CA THR A 49 -2.52 3.27 3.36
C THR A 49 -3.60 2.27 2.93
N LYS A 50 -4.05 1.42 3.87
CA LYS A 50 -4.95 0.32 3.64
C LYS A 50 -6.36 0.63 4.16
N ALA A 51 -7.34 0.60 3.26
CA ALA A 51 -8.75 0.68 3.59
C ALA A 51 -9.28 -0.71 3.95
N ARG A 52 -9.22 -1.06 5.25
CA ARG A 52 -9.60 -2.41 5.71
C ARG A 52 -11.00 -2.48 6.29
N PRO A 53 -11.69 -3.62 6.09
CA PRO A 53 -13.07 -3.77 6.55
C PRO A 53 -13.20 -3.90 8.07
N TRP A 54 -12.10 -4.17 8.78
CA TRP A 54 -12.02 -4.22 10.24
C TRP A 54 -11.80 -2.85 10.91
N PHE A 55 -11.63 -1.78 10.14
CA PHE A 55 -11.67 -0.41 10.63
C PHE A 55 -12.86 0.36 10.07
N CYS A 56 -13.41 1.29 10.87
CA CYS A 56 -14.38 2.26 10.40
C CYS A 56 -13.69 3.33 9.53
N LEU A 57 -13.61 3.09 8.23
CA LEU A 57 -12.92 3.98 7.29
C LEU A 57 -13.44 5.42 7.30
N GLU A 58 -14.75 5.62 7.46
CA GLU A 58 -15.31 6.97 7.58
C GLU A 58 -14.74 7.72 8.79
N ASN A 59 -14.66 7.08 9.95
CA ASN A 59 -14.10 7.68 11.17
C ASN A 59 -12.60 7.94 11.02
N GLN A 60 -11.88 7.01 10.39
CA GLN A 60 -10.46 7.21 10.11
C GLN A 60 -10.23 8.44 9.22
N LEU A 61 -10.98 8.57 8.13
CA LEU A 61 -10.85 9.72 7.23
C LEU A 61 -11.35 11.02 7.85
N GLU A 62 -12.43 11.00 8.65
CA GLU A 62 -12.90 12.18 9.37
C GLU A 62 -11.81 12.73 10.29
N LYS A 63 -11.20 11.87 11.12
CA LYS A 63 -10.14 12.27 12.04
C LYS A 63 -8.88 12.70 11.31
N LEU A 64 -8.42 11.91 10.34
CA LEU A 64 -7.19 12.18 9.61
C LEU A 64 -7.29 13.45 8.76
N CYS A 65 -8.35 13.59 7.95
CA CYS A 65 -8.49 14.75 7.07
C CYS A 65 -8.59 16.08 7.86
N ALA A 66 -9.08 16.05 9.10
CA ALA A 66 -9.13 17.22 9.97
C ALA A 66 -7.73 17.72 10.40
N THR A 67 -6.68 16.89 10.34
CA THR A 67 -5.32 17.26 10.74
C THR A 67 -4.40 17.57 9.56
N LEU A 68 -4.80 17.21 8.34
CA LEU A 68 -3.95 17.31 7.16
C LEU A 68 -4.02 18.71 6.51
N PRO A 69 -2.90 19.20 5.95
CA PRO A 69 -2.94 20.41 5.15
C PRO A 69 -3.68 20.16 3.82
N PRO A 70 -4.35 21.17 3.23
CA PRO A 70 -5.21 20.98 2.05
C PRO A 70 -4.53 20.38 0.80
N TYR A 71 -3.20 20.51 0.69
CA TYR A 71 -2.43 19.96 -0.43
C TYR A 71 -2.16 18.45 -0.29
N PHE A 72 -2.30 17.89 0.90
CA PHE A 72 -1.90 16.52 1.18
C PHE A 72 -2.93 15.54 0.64
N LYS A 73 -2.46 14.46 -0.02
CA LYS A 73 -3.32 13.48 -0.70
C LYS A 73 -3.21 12.08 -0.12
N LEU A 74 -4.31 11.35 -0.20
CA LEU A 74 -4.50 10.02 0.38
C LEU A 74 -4.78 9.00 -0.73
N ASP A 75 -4.02 7.92 -0.74
CA ASP A 75 -4.21 6.77 -1.60
C ASP A 75 -4.67 5.59 -0.74
N LEU A 76 -5.86 5.06 -0.99
CA LEU A 76 -6.53 4.11 -0.11
C LEU A 76 -6.69 2.75 -0.80
N ASP A 77 -5.94 1.77 -0.32
CA ASP A 77 -5.88 0.42 -0.89
C ASP A 77 -6.79 -0.56 -0.14
N PHE A 78 -7.83 -1.00 -0.84
CA PHE A 78 -8.81 -1.96 -0.32
C PHE A 78 -8.32 -3.41 -0.41
N ASN A 79 -7.27 -3.72 -1.16
CA ASN A 79 -6.84 -5.08 -1.50
C ASN A 79 -8.01 -6.04 -1.76
N ASP A 80 -8.93 -5.64 -2.65
CA ASP A 80 -10.09 -6.42 -3.08
C ASP A 80 -11.18 -6.64 -1.99
N PHE A 81 -11.09 -6.03 -0.80
CA PHE A 81 -12.03 -6.26 0.31
C PHE A 81 -13.42 -5.61 0.16
N GLY A 82 -13.64 -4.76 -0.85
CA GLY A 82 -14.95 -4.18 -1.13
C GLY A 82 -15.99 -5.16 -1.68
N LEU A 83 -15.58 -6.41 -1.95
CA LEU A 83 -16.40 -7.52 -2.44
C LEU A 83 -17.02 -7.30 -3.83
N ASP A 84 -18.00 -6.41 -3.94
CA ASP A 84 -18.74 -6.13 -5.17
C ASP A 84 -19.14 -4.64 -5.28
N PRO A 85 -19.52 -4.17 -6.48
CA PRO A 85 -19.89 -2.77 -6.69
C PRO A 85 -21.09 -2.29 -5.85
N ALA A 86 -22.07 -3.14 -5.58
CA ALA A 86 -23.27 -2.75 -4.84
C ALA A 86 -22.94 -2.46 -3.37
N GLN A 87 -21.97 -3.17 -2.80
CA GLN A 87 -21.50 -2.96 -1.44
C GLN A 87 -20.53 -1.78 -1.33
N ILE A 88 -19.51 -1.71 -2.18
CA ILE A 88 -18.43 -0.73 -1.98
C ILE A 88 -18.76 0.66 -2.54
N ARG A 89 -19.54 0.75 -3.63
CA ARG A 89 -19.82 2.02 -4.30
C ARG A 89 -20.48 3.05 -3.38
N PRO A 90 -21.52 2.72 -2.57
CA PRO A 90 -22.12 3.69 -1.66
C PRO A 90 -21.11 4.27 -0.67
N LEU A 91 -20.22 3.43 -0.12
CA LEU A 91 -19.16 3.87 0.78
C LEU A 91 -18.19 4.82 0.06
N CYS A 92 -17.60 4.39 -1.06
CA CYS A 92 -16.69 5.25 -1.82
C CYS A 92 -17.34 6.58 -2.21
N LYS A 93 -18.61 6.57 -2.65
CA LYS A 93 -19.37 7.78 -2.97
C LYS A 93 -19.53 8.72 -1.78
N GLN A 94 -19.81 8.17 -0.60
CA GLN A 94 -19.91 8.96 0.62
C GLN A 94 -18.55 9.57 1.01
N LEU A 95 -17.46 8.82 0.80
CA LEU A 95 -16.11 9.25 1.14
C LEU A 95 -15.50 10.25 0.13
N GLU A 96 -16.05 10.39 -1.08
CA GLU A 96 -15.67 11.44 -2.05
C GLU A 96 -15.84 12.86 -1.50
N LYS A 97 -16.56 13.04 -0.37
CA LYS A 97 -16.62 14.32 0.36
C LYS A 97 -15.26 14.76 0.92
N TYR A 98 -14.31 13.84 1.09
CA TYR A 98 -12.96 14.14 1.57
C TYR A 98 -12.03 14.39 0.36
N GLU A 99 -11.83 15.66 0.01
CA GLU A 99 -11.02 16.07 -1.15
C GLU A 99 -9.55 15.63 -1.10
N MET A 100 -9.05 15.22 0.08
CA MET A 100 -7.72 14.63 0.22
C MET A 100 -7.63 13.24 -0.43
N VAL A 101 -8.74 12.49 -0.55
CA VAL A 101 -8.72 11.16 -1.17
C VAL A 101 -8.49 11.28 -2.68
N ALA A 102 -7.32 10.84 -3.11
CA ALA A 102 -6.86 10.95 -4.49
C ALA A 102 -7.01 9.65 -5.28
N ILE A 103 -6.85 8.49 -4.65
CA ILE A 103 -6.89 7.19 -5.33
C ILE A 103 -7.63 6.15 -4.48
N TRP A 104 -8.47 5.36 -5.15
CA TRP A 104 -8.95 4.07 -4.65
C TRP A 104 -8.17 2.94 -5.32
N GLU A 105 -7.41 2.16 -4.55
CA GLU A 105 -6.68 1.02 -5.09
C GLU A 105 -7.43 -0.28 -4.85
N SER A 106 -7.61 -1.04 -5.93
CA SER A 106 -8.27 -2.36 -5.97
C SER A 106 -9.52 -2.46 -5.07
N PRO A 107 -10.56 -1.62 -5.29
CA PRO A 107 -11.74 -1.58 -4.40
C PRO A 107 -12.42 -2.94 -4.26
N ILE A 108 -12.50 -3.69 -5.36
CA ILE A 108 -13.03 -5.04 -5.45
C ILE A 108 -12.03 -5.91 -6.21
N ARG A 109 -12.26 -7.22 -6.24
CA ARG A 109 -11.46 -8.18 -7.01
C ARG A 109 -11.20 -7.66 -8.41
N GLN A 110 -9.93 -7.47 -8.74
CA GLN A 110 -9.54 -6.87 -10.02
C GLN A 110 -10.03 -7.69 -11.23
N THR A 111 -10.16 -9.02 -11.07
CA THR A 111 -10.70 -9.94 -12.10
C THR A 111 -12.19 -9.75 -12.38
N ASP A 112 -12.96 -9.11 -11.48
CA ASP A 112 -14.33 -8.66 -11.76
C ASP A 112 -14.29 -7.44 -12.70
N THR A 113 -14.11 -7.73 -13.98
CA THR A 113 -13.95 -6.72 -15.03
C THR A 113 -15.21 -5.85 -15.17
N ALA A 114 -16.40 -6.46 -15.04
CA ALA A 114 -17.66 -5.74 -15.16
C ALA A 114 -17.87 -4.80 -13.98
N GLY A 115 -17.61 -5.29 -12.76
CA GLY A 115 -17.73 -4.50 -11.55
C GLY A 115 -16.73 -3.35 -11.46
N ASN A 116 -15.47 -3.56 -11.85
CA ASN A 116 -14.48 -2.48 -11.85
C ASN A 116 -14.82 -1.40 -12.89
N ARG A 117 -15.29 -1.78 -14.08
CA ARG A 117 -15.81 -0.82 -15.07
C ARG A 117 -17.01 -0.03 -14.53
N GLU A 118 -17.93 -0.71 -13.84
CA GLU A 118 -19.07 -0.05 -13.20
C GLU A 118 -18.59 0.95 -12.14
N LEU A 119 -17.69 0.56 -11.24
CA LEU A 119 -17.14 1.46 -10.23
C LEU A 119 -16.48 2.68 -10.85
N ARG A 120 -15.61 2.48 -11.85
CA ARG A 120 -14.93 3.59 -12.53
C ARG A 120 -15.90 4.57 -13.20
N ASN A 121 -16.98 4.08 -13.81
CA ASN A 121 -17.98 4.93 -14.45
C ASN A 121 -18.82 5.74 -13.46
N HIS A 122 -18.89 5.31 -12.20
CA HIS A 122 -19.72 5.96 -11.19
C HIS A 122 -18.91 6.78 -10.21
N LEU A 123 -17.67 6.40 -9.87
CA LEU A 123 -16.82 7.11 -8.92
C LEU A 123 -16.06 8.26 -9.62
N SER A 124 -15.86 9.35 -8.88
CA SER A 124 -15.17 10.55 -9.33
C SER A 124 -13.67 10.48 -9.02
N THR A 125 -13.31 9.76 -7.95
CA THR A 125 -11.92 9.53 -7.55
C THR A 125 -11.31 8.42 -8.43
N PRO A 126 -10.09 8.63 -8.96
CA PRO A 126 -9.37 7.64 -9.75
C PRO A 126 -9.28 6.25 -9.10
N ILE A 127 -9.43 5.22 -9.92
CA ILE A 127 -9.21 3.82 -9.52
C ILE A 127 -7.84 3.35 -10.03
N ALA A 128 -7.04 2.78 -9.14
CA ALA A 128 -5.80 2.11 -9.47
C ALA A 128 -5.90 0.59 -9.32
N GLN A 129 -5.22 -0.13 -10.20
CA GLN A 129 -5.14 -1.59 -10.17
C GLN A 129 -3.72 -2.09 -10.42
N HIS A 130 -3.37 -3.24 -9.87
CA HIS A 130 -2.15 -3.94 -10.26
C HIS A 130 -2.22 -4.31 -11.74
N VAL A 131 -1.13 -4.01 -12.46
CA VAL A 131 -1.06 -4.31 -13.89
C VAL A 131 -1.04 -5.83 -14.12
N GLY A 132 -1.75 -6.29 -15.16
CA GLY A 132 -1.75 -7.69 -15.57
C GLY A 132 -2.70 -8.60 -14.79
N ARG A 133 -3.52 -8.07 -13.88
CA ARG A 133 -4.60 -8.81 -13.20
C ARG A 133 -5.95 -8.06 -13.34
N PRO A 134 -6.86 -8.47 -14.26
CA PRO A 134 -6.71 -9.47 -15.30
C PRO A 134 -5.66 -9.05 -16.33
N ALA A 135 -5.40 -9.90 -17.34
CA ALA A 135 -4.44 -9.59 -18.40
C ALA A 135 -4.56 -8.14 -18.91
N PHE A 136 -3.41 -7.48 -19.14
CA PHE A 136 -3.37 -6.05 -19.47
C PHE A 136 -4.27 -5.64 -20.64
N GLU A 137 -4.39 -6.50 -21.66
CA GLU A 137 -5.33 -6.29 -22.76
C GLU A 137 -6.77 -6.10 -22.28
N THR A 138 -7.22 -6.94 -21.33
CA THR A 138 -8.55 -6.81 -20.72
C THR A 138 -8.68 -5.51 -19.96
N GLN A 139 -7.67 -5.16 -19.13
CA GLN A 139 -7.70 -3.93 -18.33
C GLN A 139 -7.85 -2.68 -19.21
N ILE A 140 -7.12 -2.63 -20.33
CA ILE A 140 -7.17 -1.52 -21.28
C ILE A 140 -8.44 -1.54 -22.12
N ARG A 141 -8.79 -2.66 -22.75
CA ARG A 141 -9.95 -2.73 -23.66
C ARG A 141 -11.28 -2.51 -22.96
N GLN A 142 -11.36 -2.90 -21.68
CA GLN A 142 -12.57 -2.74 -20.87
C GLN A 142 -12.54 -1.47 -20.00
N ASP A 143 -11.43 -0.72 -20.05
CA ASP A 143 -11.24 0.56 -19.37
C ASP A 143 -11.65 0.53 -17.89
N ILE A 144 -11.10 -0.44 -17.14
CA ILE A 144 -11.57 -0.79 -15.79
C ILE A 144 -10.89 -0.02 -14.66
N CYS A 145 -9.83 0.73 -14.96
CA CYS A 145 -9.10 1.56 -14.00
C CYS A 145 -8.55 2.82 -14.68
N ASP A 146 -8.23 3.84 -13.89
CA ASP A 146 -7.65 5.09 -14.36
C ASP A 146 -6.14 5.03 -14.52
N GLY A 147 -5.49 4.14 -13.79
CA GLY A 147 -4.07 3.90 -13.88
C GLY A 147 -3.65 2.64 -13.15
N PHE A 148 -2.33 2.45 -13.03
CA PHE A 148 -1.78 1.17 -12.61
C PHE A 148 -0.81 1.25 -11.42
N VAL A 149 -0.71 0.12 -10.73
CA VAL A 149 0.38 -0.25 -9.84
C VAL A 149 1.31 -1.14 -10.63
N LEU A 150 2.55 -0.69 -10.82
CA LEU A 150 3.58 -1.48 -11.51
C LEU A 150 4.60 -1.98 -10.50
N GLU A 151 4.90 -3.28 -10.60
CA GLU A 151 5.86 -3.98 -9.76
C GLU A 151 6.68 -4.97 -10.61
N GLY A 152 7.56 -5.74 -9.96
CA GLY A 152 8.34 -6.81 -10.60
C GLY A 152 9.76 -6.40 -10.96
N GLY A 153 10.31 -6.96 -12.04
CA GLY A 153 11.65 -6.63 -12.54
C GLY A 153 11.65 -5.43 -13.49
N VAL A 154 12.85 -4.90 -13.79
CA VAL A 154 13.02 -3.76 -14.70
C VAL A 154 12.45 -3.99 -16.09
N ASP A 155 12.56 -5.21 -16.61
CA ASP A 155 12.04 -5.54 -17.94
C ASP A 155 10.51 -5.50 -17.96
N THR A 156 9.88 -6.20 -17.01
CA THR A 156 8.43 -6.19 -16.80
C THR A 156 7.88 -4.77 -16.64
N ALA A 157 8.49 -3.98 -15.76
CA ALA A 157 8.03 -2.62 -15.46
C ALA A 157 8.25 -1.65 -16.62
N LYS A 158 9.35 -1.78 -17.37
CA LYS A 158 9.55 -1.01 -18.59
C LYS A 158 8.55 -1.38 -19.68
N SER A 159 8.27 -2.66 -19.83
CA SER A 159 7.30 -3.16 -20.80
C SER A 159 5.91 -2.58 -20.51
N TYR A 160 5.38 -2.81 -19.31
CA TYR A 160 4.08 -2.27 -18.92
C TYR A 160 4.07 -0.75 -18.86
N GLY A 161 5.14 -0.10 -18.39
CA GLY A 161 5.20 1.35 -18.31
C GLY A 161 5.15 2.04 -19.68
N ARG A 162 5.74 1.43 -20.70
CA ARG A 162 5.62 1.90 -22.10
C ARG A 162 4.24 1.61 -22.67
N MET A 163 3.70 0.41 -22.43
CA MET A 163 2.36 0.06 -22.89
C MET A 163 1.30 0.98 -22.26
N ALA A 164 1.37 1.25 -20.96
CA ALA A 164 0.49 2.19 -20.27
C ALA A 164 0.57 3.61 -20.87
N ALA A 165 1.77 4.05 -21.27
CA ALA A 165 1.97 5.34 -21.92
C ALA A 165 1.25 5.44 -23.28
N GLU A 166 1.21 4.37 -24.07
CA GLU A 166 0.47 4.35 -25.36
C GLU A 166 -1.04 4.55 -25.17
N PHE A 167 -1.57 4.21 -23.99
CA PHE A 167 -2.99 4.40 -23.63
C PHE A 167 -3.22 5.59 -22.70
N ASN A 168 -2.21 6.45 -22.49
CA ASN A 168 -2.27 7.61 -21.59
C ASN A 168 -2.70 7.25 -20.16
N LYS A 169 -2.28 6.08 -19.67
CA LYS A 169 -2.58 5.61 -18.31
C LYS A 169 -1.41 5.96 -17.37
N PRO A 170 -1.61 6.82 -16.35
CA PRO A 170 -0.61 7.04 -15.32
C PRO A 170 -0.42 5.79 -14.46
N PHE A 171 0.69 5.75 -13.74
CA PHE A 171 0.96 4.72 -12.76
C PHE A 171 1.93 5.20 -11.69
N TRP A 172 2.01 4.44 -10.60
CA TRP A 172 3.16 4.46 -9.70
C TRP A 172 3.92 3.14 -9.76
N LEU A 173 5.18 3.19 -9.36
CA LEU A 173 6.00 2.00 -9.17
C LEU A 173 5.99 1.61 -7.69
N GLN A 174 5.83 0.32 -7.40
CA GLN A 174 5.85 -0.23 -6.05
C GLN A 174 7.07 -1.11 -5.85
N TRP A 175 8.13 -0.52 -5.29
CA TRP A 175 9.41 -1.19 -4.98
C TRP A 175 9.65 -1.13 -3.48
N VAL A 176 8.96 -2.02 -2.76
CA VAL A 176 9.03 -2.11 -1.31
C VAL A 176 10.40 -2.64 -0.88
N GLY A 177 11.08 -1.94 0.03
CA GLY A 177 12.40 -2.32 0.53
C GLY A 177 13.15 -1.15 1.14
N SER A 178 14.48 -1.28 1.26
CA SER A 178 15.34 -0.23 1.81
C SER A 178 15.55 0.94 0.83
N ASN A 179 16.34 1.94 1.26
CA ASN A 179 16.80 3.01 0.38
C ASN A 179 17.43 2.52 -0.93
N LEU A 180 18.05 1.33 -0.94
CA LEU A 180 18.62 0.77 -2.18
C LEU A 180 17.54 0.50 -3.23
N GLY A 181 16.42 -0.10 -2.81
CA GLY A 181 15.26 -0.36 -3.67
C GLY A 181 14.58 0.93 -4.11
N ALA A 182 14.43 1.89 -3.19
CA ALA A 182 13.87 3.21 -3.48
C ALA A 182 14.70 3.96 -4.54
N MET A 183 16.02 4.07 -4.34
CA MET A 183 16.94 4.73 -5.29
C MET A 183 16.95 4.03 -6.65
N TYR A 184 16.96 2.69 -6.66
CA TYR A 184 16.83 1.93 -7.90
C TYR A 184 15.53 2.27 -8.64
N CYS A 185 14.42 2.32 -7.90
CA CYS A 185 13.13 2.67 -8.46
C CYS A 185 13.13 4.08 -9.06
N LEU A 186 13.82 5.07 -8.47
CA LEU A 186 13.97 6.41 -9.06
C LEU A 186 14.61 6.38 -10.45
N HIS A 187 15.64 5.55 -10.68
CA HIS A 187 16.24 5.40 -12.02
C HIS A 187 15.24 4.88 -13.05
N LEU A 188 14.40 3.92 -12.65
CA LEU A 188 13.36 3.37 -13.51
C LEU A 188 12.22 4.37 -13.75
N GLN A 189 11.76 5.06 -12.70
CA GLN A 189 10.79 6.14 -12.84
C GLN A 189 11.30 7.20 -13.81
N ALA A 190 12.57 7.61 -13.72
CA ALA A 190 13.17 8.67 -14.52
C ALA A 190 13.05 8.48 -16.03
N VAL A 191 12.89 7.23 -16.50
CA VAL A 191 12.80 6.88 -17.93
C VAL A 191 11.39 6.51 -18.40
N LEU A 192 10.39 6.61 -17.53
CA LEU A 192 9.00 6.25 -17.81
C LEU A 192 8.07 7.47 -17.76
N SER A 193 7.60 7.95 -18.91
CA SER A 193 6.85 9.22 -19.05
C SER A 193 5.54 9.31 -18.26
N HIS A 194 4.94 8.17 -17.91
CA HIS A 194 3.67 8.07 -17.20
C HIS A 194 3.79 7.59 -15.74
N ALA A 195 5.02 7.38 -15.24
CA ALA A 195 5.30 7.29 -13.80
C ALA A 195 5.07 8.67 -13.15
N ARG A 196 3.81 8.98 -12.87
CA ARG A 196 3.31 10.30 -12.44
C ARG A 196 2.57 10.25 -11.12
N TRP A 197 2.14 9.05 -10.70
CA TRP A 197 1.61 8.84 -9.35
C TRP A 197 2.78 8.58 -8.38
N PRO A 198 2.63 8.93 -7.09
CA PRO A 198 3.70 8.80 -6.10
C PRO A 198 4.11 7.33 -5.91
N ALA A 199 5.38 7.03 -6.16
CA ALA A 199 5.92 5.69 -5.96
C ALA A 199 6.00 5.30 -4.49
N ILE A 200 5.88 3.99 -4.24
CA ILE A 200 5.79 3.42 -2.89
C ILE A 200 6.99 2.52 -2.64
N HIS A 201 7.72 2.83 -1.56
CA HIS A 201 9.00 2.19 -1.24
C HIS A 201 9.07 1.58 0.16
N CYS A 202 8.31 2.10 1.14
CA CYS A 202 8.36 1.67 2.55
C CYS A 202 9.76 1.74 3.18
N ASN A 203 10.70 2.47 2.58
CA ASN A 203 12.09 2.53 3.01
C ASN A 203 12.25 3.20 4.37
N HIS A 204 11.36 4.13 4.73
CA HIS A 204 11.34 4.78 6.05
C HIS A 204 11.07 3.80 7.21
N MET A 205 10.48 2.62 6.95
CA MET A 205 10.15 1.64 7.99
C MET A 205 11.37 0.86 8.52
N PHE A 206 12.53 0.96 7.85
CA PHE A 206 13.73 0.27 8.28
C PHE A 206 14.38 1.04 9.43
N ALA A 207 14.55 0.38 10.57
CA ALA A 207 15.17 0.96 11.77
C ALA A 207 16.55 1.57 11.49
N ASP A 208 17.39 0.86 10.72
CA ASP A 208 18.68 1.34 10.23
C ASP A 208 18.76 1.19 8.70
N GLN A 209 19.30 2.20 8.02
CA GLN A 209 19.59 2.14 6.58
C GLN A 209 21.00 1.62 6.34
N PHE A 210 21.15 0.64 5.44
CA PHE A 210 22.46 0.16 4.98
C PHE A 210 22.96 0.87 3.72
N VAL A 211 22.30 1.95 3.29
CA VAL A 211 22.77 2.82 2.20
C VAL A 211 23.21 4.14 2.80
N LYS A 212 24.44 4.57 2.50
CA LYS A 212 25.06 5.76 3.11
C LYS A 212 24.48 7.07 2.58
N GLU A 213 24.00 7.06 1.34
CA GLU A 213 23.34 8.22 0.76
C GLU A 213 22.00 8.48 1.45
N PRO A 214 21.72 9.74 1.83
CA PRO A 214 20.48 10.08 2.50
C PRO A 214 19.29 9.95 1.54
N TRP A 215 18.16 9.51 2.06
CA TRP A 215 16.88 9.60 1.37
C TRP A 215 16.23 10.96 1.70
N VAL A 216 16.19 11.85 0.72
CA VAL A 216 15.67 13.21 0.89
C VAL A 216 14.49 13.42 -0.04
N VAL A 217 13.34 13.78 0.55
CA VAL A 217 12.13 14.13 -0.17
C VAL A 217 11.84 15.62 0.01
N GLN A 218 11.51 16.29 -1.09
CA GLN A 218 11.15 17.70 -1.09
C GLN A 218 9.92 17.89 -1.98
N ASN A 219 8.83 18.44 -1.45
CA ASN A 219 7.59 18.64 -2.21
C ASN A 219 7.09 17.33 -2.86
N GLY A 220 7.12 16.23 -2.13
CA GLY A 220 6.68 14.91 -2.58
C GLY A 220 7.52 14.30 -3.70
N MET A 221 8.75 14.78 -3.90
CA MET A 221 9.65 14.28 -4.95
C MET A 221 11.07 14.05 -4.45
N ALA A 222 11.69 12.97 -4.94
CA ALA A 222 13.09 12.64 -4.70
C ALA A 222 13.93 12.79 -5.98
N GLU A 223 15.20 13.18 -5.84
CA GLU A 223 16.13 13.38 -6.95
C GLU A 223 16.72 12.07 -7.47
N VAL A 224 16.83 11.96 -8.79
CA VAL A 224 17.46 10.80 -9.45
C VAL A 224 18.97 11.01 -9.48
N ILE A 225 19.71 10.15 -8.78
CA ILE A 225 21.16 10.26 -8.64
C ILE A 225 21.87 10.01 -9.99
N ASP A 226 22.76 10.92 -10.34
CA ASP A 226 23.46 10.93 -11.64
C ASP A 226 24.90 10.40 -11.57
N ARG A 227 25.12 9.37 -10.74
CA ARG A 227 26.42 8.68 -10.55
C ARG A 227 26.38 7.27 -11.13
N PRO A 228 27.53 6.65 -11.46
CA PRO A 228 27.57 5.31 -12.02
C PRO A 228 26.74 4.26 -11.25
N GLY A 229 26.03 3.41 -11.99
CA GLY A 229 25.14 2.39 -11.41
C GLY A 229 23.91 3.00 -10.72
N ILE A 230 23.47 2.40 -9.61
CA ILE A 230 22.37 2.94 -8.80
C ILE A 230 22.80 4.23 -8.09
N GLY A 231 24.11 4.44 -7.92
CA GLY A 231 24.66 5.56 -7.17
C GLY A 231 24.52 5.41 -5.66
N ALA A 232 24.45 4.16 -5.16
CA ALA A 232 24.35 3.81 -3.74
C ALA A 232 25.64 3.16 -3.24
N THR A 233 26.03 3.52 -2.02
CA THR A 233 27.15 2.96 -1.27
C THR A 233 26.59 2.11 -0.13
N VAL A 234 26.86 0.81 -0.16
CA VAL A 234 26.41 -0.13 0.87
C VAL A 234 27.29 -0.04 2.11
N ASP A 235 26.66 0.01 3.27
CA ASP A 235 27.26 -0.17 4.58
C ASP A 235 27.10 -1.62 5.03
N TRP A 236 28.20 -2.38 4.91
CA TRP A 236 28.22 -3.80 5.24
C TRP A 236 28.17 -4.07 6.74
N ASP A 237 28.55 -3.10 7.58
CA ASP A 237 28.51 -3.27 9.03
C ASP A 237 27.06 -3.31 9.53
N ILE A 238 26.17 -2.50 8.94
CA ILE A 238 24.73 -2.55 9.20
C ILE A 238 24.14 -3.89 8.72
N ILE A 239 24.52 -4.36 7.53
CA ILE A 239 24.05 -5.66 7.03
C ILE A 239 24.46 -6.80 7.98
N GLU A 240 25.71 -6.80 8.46
CA GLU A 240 26.18 -7.82 9.38
C GLU A 240 25.48 -7.72 10.75
N LYS A 241 25.26 -6.51 11.26
CA LYS A 241 24.53 -6.26 12.53
C LYS A 241 23.13 -6.88 12.52
N TYR A 242 22.42 -6.83 11.39
CA TYR A 242 21.05 -7.35 11.25
C TYR A 242 20.97 -8.74 10.61
N ARG A 243 22.10 -9.45 10.47
CA ARG A 243 22.10 -10.81 9.92
C ARG A 243 21.28 -11.74 10.82
N ILE A 244 20.34 -12.47 10.22
CA ILE A 244 19.54 -13.50 10.89
C ILE A 244 19.58 -14.80 10.09
N ASP A 245 19.30 -15.92 10.77
CA ASP A 245 19.00 -17.18 10.11
C ASP A 245 17.62 -17.13 9.42
N PRO A 246 17.41 -17.86 8.31
CA PRO A 246 16.10 -17.96 7.67
C PRO A 246 15.01 -18.46 8.65
N MET A 247 13.85 -17.83 8.62
CA MET A 247 12.67 -18.21 9.42
C MET A 247 11.54 -18.72 8.51
N GLU A 248 10.80 -19.73 8.98
CA GLU A 248 9.61 -20.23 8.28
C GLU A 248 8.43 -19.25 8.42
N LYS A 249 7.62 -19.17 7.36
CA LYS A 249 6.36 -18.41 7.36
C LYS A 249 5.20 -19.29 7.86
N PRO A 250 4.11 -18.69 8.40
CA PRO A 250 3.94 -17.28 8.70
C PRO A 250 4.94 -16.82 9.77
N TYR A 251 5.50 -15.62 9.61
CA TYR A 251 6.45 -15.11 10.59
C TYR A 251 5.74 -15.03 11.93
N PRO A 252 6.23 -15.72 12.98
CA PRO A 252 5.61 -15.63 14.28
C PRO A 252 5.72 -14.18 14.75
N HIS A 253 4.60 -13.58 15.14
CA HIS A 253 4.62 -12.49 16.10
C HIS A 253 4.27 -13.11 17.44
N PRO A 254 5.29 -13.53 18.24
CA PRO A 254 5.04 -14.13 19.54
C PRO A 254 4.15 -13.20 20.36
N GLY A 255 3.15 -13.77 21.04
CA GLY A 255 2.25 -12.99 21.88
C GLY A 255 1.28 -12.05 21.15
N LEU A 256 1.10 -12.14 19.82
CA LEU A 256 0.09 -11.32 19.15
C LEU A 256 -1.33 -11.78 19.50
N LEU A 257 -2.15 -10.82 19.94
CA LEU A 257 -3.60 -10.93 20.06
C LEU A 257 -4.22 -9.67 19.46
N ILE A 258 -5.07 -9.83 18.46
CA ILE A 258 -5.82 -8.76 17.81
C ILE A 258 -7.28 -8.93 18.18
N ARG A 259 -7.96 -7.85 18.57
CA ARG A 259 -9.41 -7.84 18.81
C ARG A 259 -10.09 -6.89 17.84
N THR A 260 -11.19 -7.34 17.24
CA THR A 260 -12.09 -6.49 16.44
C THR A 260 -13.46 -6.45 17.09
N ASP A 261 -13.92 -5.24 17.43
CA ASP A 261 -15.17 -4.97 18.12
C ASP A 261 -16.21 -4.40 17.14
N PHE A 262 -17.42 -4.97 17.15
CA PHE A 262 -18.55 -4.52 16.34
C PHE A 262 -19.56 -3.70 17.16
N PRO A 263 -20.27 -2.75 16.55
CA PRO A 263 -21.29 -1.95 17.23
C PRO A 263 -22.46 -2.76 17.82
N SER A 264 -22.66 -4.00 17.36
CA SER A 264 -23.66 -4.92 17.92
C SER A 264 -23.30 -5.43 19.32
N GLY A 265 -22.06 -5.22 19.77
CA GLY A 265 -21.52 -5.78 21.02
C GLY A 265 -20.75 -7.10 20.83
N GLU A 266 -20.65 -7.60 19.59
CA GLU A 266 -19.86 -8.79 19.27
C GLU A 266 -18.37 -8.44 19.09
N SER A 267 -17.47 -9.31 19.55
CA SER A 267 -16.02 -9.15 19.43
C SER A 267 -15.37 -10.43 18.92
N TYR A 268 -14.37 -10.28 18.05
CA TYR A 268 -13.59 -11.39 17.51
C TYR A 268 -12.11 -11.21 17.85
N HIS A 269 -11.45 -12.32 18.18
CA HIS A 269 -10.04 -12.36 18.54
C HIS A 269 -9.24 -13.17 17.51
N PHE A 270 -8.04 -12.70 17.19
CA PHE A 270 -7.14 -13.31 16.21
C PHE A 270 -5.72 -13.32 16.73
N THR A 271 -4.94 -14.34 16.38
CA THR A 271 -3.50 -14.40 16.67
C THR A 271 -2.62 -14.08 15.46
N HIS A 272 -3.24 -13.88 14.30
CA HIS A 272 -2.56 -13.45 13.09
C HIS A 272 -3.53 -12.76 12.13
N THR A 273 -3.05 -11.75 11.42
CA THR A 273 -3.79 -11.07 10.33
C THR A 273 -4.29 -12.01 9.24
N GLN A 274 -3.67 -13.19 9.00
CA GLN A 274 -4.13 -14.14 7.99
C GLN A 274 -5.51 -14.69 8.36
N GLN A 275 -5.78 -14.94 9.64
CA GLN A 275 -7.12 -15.34 10.11
C GLN A 275 -8.15 -14.25 9.78
N MET A 276 -7.79 -12.98 9.89
CA MET A 276 -8.67 -11.88 9.49
C MET A 276 -8.92 -11.90 7.98
N TRP A 277 -7.85 -11.98 7.18
CA TRP A 277 -7.98 -12.08 5.72
C TRP A 277 -8.92 -13.21 5.30
N ASP A 278 -8.70 -14.42 5.82
CA ASP A 278 -9.48 -15.62 5.46
C ASP A 278 -10.96 -15.43 5.78
N ARG A 279 -11.29 -14.94 6.98
CA ARG A 279 -12.68 -14.79 7.42
C ARG A 279 -13.44 -13.70 6.66
N TRP A 280 -12.80 -12.56 6.37
CA TRP A 280 -13.43 -11.52 5.56
C TRP A 280 -13.57 -11.95 4.10
N TRP A 281 -12.61 -12.69 3.54
CA TRP A 281 -12.76 -13.21 2.18
C TRP A 281 -13.79 -14.34 2.06
N ALA A 282 -13.99 -15.12 3.12
CA ALA A 282 -15.07 -16.10 3.22
C ALA A 282 -16.45 -15.45 3.39
N GLY A 283 -16.51 -14.13 3.63
CA GLY A 283 -17.77 -13.41 3.88
C GLY A 283 -18.39 -13.72 5.25
N GLU A 284 -17.59 -14.23 6.19
CA GLU A 284 -18.08 -14.58 7.53
C GLU A 284 -18.30 -13.36 8.44
N LEU A 285 -17.63 -12.26 8.12
CA LEU A 285 -17.64 -11.04 8.93
C LEU A 285 -18.14 -9.85 8.11
N PRO A 286 -18.95 -8.96 8.70
CA PRO A 286 -19.42 -7.75 8.01
C PRO A 286 -18.26 -6.83 7.61
N SER A 287 -18.36 -6.20 6.44
CA SER A 287 -17.32 -5.30 5.91
C SER A 287 -17.70 -3.83 6.07
N PHE A 288 -16.73 -3.00 6.47
CA PHE A 288 -16.84 -1.52 6.52
C PHE A 288 -18.02 -0.99 7.35
N ILE A 289 -18.34 -1.66 8.45
CA ILE A 289 -19.41 -1.24 9.35
C ILE A 289 -19.00 0.01 10.13
N LYS A 290 -19.89 1.01 10.16
CA LYS A 290 -19.67 2.22 10.95
C LYS A 290 -19.55 1.87 12.43
N GLY A 291 -18.41 2.22 13.02
CA GLY A 291 -18.10 1.97 14.43
C GLY A 291 -17.34 0.67 14.70
N VAL A 292 -17.00 -0.12 13.67
CA VAL A 292 -16.04 -1.22 13.84
C VAL A 292 -14.67 -0.66 14.21
N HIS A 293 -14.00 -1.32 15.15
CA HIS A 293 -12.68 -0.91 15.63
C HIS A 293 -11.82 -2.13 15.95
N THR A 294 -10.56 -2.08 15.54
CA THR A 294 -9.57 -3.12 15.79
C THR A 294 -8.42 -2.59 16.64
N VAL A 295 -7.99 -3.39 17.60
CA VAL A 295 -6.86 -3.10 18.49
C VAL A 295 -5.94 -4.31 18.60
N ILE A 296 -4.67 -4.05 18.91
CA ILE A 296 -3.79 -5.05 19.49
C ILE A 296 -4.09 -5.10 21.00
N VAL A 297 -4.30 -6.30 21.54
CA VAL A 297 -4.55 -6.53 22.96
C VAL A 297 -3.22 -6.89 23.61
N GLU A 298 -2.66 -5.94 24.36
CA GLU A 298 -1.40 -6.12 25.11
C GLU A 298 -1.48 -7.30 26.08
N ASP A 299 -0.41 -8.08 26.15
CA ASP A 299 -0.27 -9.18 27.11
C ASP A 299 -0.06 -8.61 28.52
N ASP A 300 -1.12 -8.66 29.32
CA ASP A 300 -1.12 -8.21 30.72
C ASP A 300 -0.71 -9.31 31.71
N GLY A 301 -0.30 -10.49 31.20
CA GLY A 301 0.11 -11.65 31.99
C GLY A 301 -1.05 -12.39 32.68
N THR A 302 -2.31 -12.05 32.39
CA THR A 302 -3.47 -12.66 33.04
C THR A 302 -3.86 -14.01 32.43
N GLU A 303 -4.51 -14.85 33.23
CA GLU A 303 -5.12 -16.10 32.72
C GLU A 303 -6.18 -15.83 31.65
N GLN A 304 -6.91 -14.70 31.77
CA GLN A 304 -7.91 -14.29 30.80
C GLN A 304 -7.27 -14.01 29.43
N TRP A 305 -6.17 -13.27 29.39
CA TRP A 305 -5.46 -13.00 28.14
C TRP A 305 -4.95 -14.30 27.50
N GLN A 306 -4.34 -15.18 28.31
CA GLN A 306 -3.85 -16.48 27.85
C GLN A 306 -4.97 -17.37 27.29
N GLN A 307 -6.14 -17.34 27.93
CA GLN A 307 -7.33 -18.03 27.45
C GLN A 307 -7.79 -17.48 26.10
N LEU A 308 -8.03 -16.16 25.98
CA LEU A 308 -8.46 -15.51 24.73
C LEU A 308 -7.52 -15.80 23.57
N ARG A 309 -6.21 -15.74 23.83
CA ARG A 309 -5.20 -16.05 22.82
C ARG A 309 -5.23 -17.52 22.41
N SER A 310 -5.37 -18.43 23.36
CA SER A 310 -5.43 -19.87 23.08
C SER A 310 -6.68 -20.23 22.27
N GLU A 311 -7.82 -19.64 22.60
CA GLU A 311 -9.07 -19.78 21.86
C GLU A 311 -8.95 -19.22 20.44
N ALA A 312 -8.36 -18.03 20.27
CA ALA A 312 -8.11 -17.44 18.96
C ALA A 312 -7.13 -18.26 18.11
N ALA A 313 -6.10 -18.86 18.73
CA ALA A 313 -5.15 -19.73 18.04
C ALA A 313 -5.77 -21.06 17.58
N ALA A 314 -6.80 -21.55 18.28
CA ALA A 314 -7.52 -22.76 17.91
C ALA A 314 -8.48 -22.56 16.72
N GLN A 315 -8.79 -21.31 16.35
CA GLN A 315 -9.60 -21.00 15.18
C GLN A 315 -8.80 -21.30 13.90
N THR A 316 -9.35 -22.17 13.06
CA THR A 316 -8.73 -22.60 11.82
C THR A 316 -8.69 -21.47 10.79
N THR A 317 -7.56 -21.33 10.10
CA THR A 317 -7.48 -20.56 8.85
C THR A 317 -8.09 -21.40 7.74
N TYR A 318 -9.19 -20.93 7.14
CA TYR A 318 -9.65 -21.52 5.89
C TYR A 318 -8.71 -21.07 4.79
N PRO A 319 -8.17 -21.97 3.94
CA PRO A 319 -7.34 -21.53 2.85
C PRO A 319 -8.13 -20.53 2.01
N VAL A 320 -7.55 -19.34 1.82
CA VAL A 320 -7.97 -18.44 0.75
C VAL A 320 -8.01 -19.30 -0.53
N PRO A 321 -9.14 -19.35 -1.26
CA PRO A 321 -9.16 -20.00 -2.56
C PRO A 321 -8.00 -19.43 -3.40
N GLU A 322 -7.11 -20.28 -3.91
CA GLU A 322 -6.16 -19.84 -4.93
C GLU A 322 -6.98 -19.33 -6.13
N ILE A 323 -6.82 -18.04 -6.47
CA ILE A 323 -7.48 -17.42 -7.63
C ILE A 323 -6.45 -16.71 -8.50
#